data_AF-A0A158E261-F1
#
_entry.id   AF-A0A158E261-F1
#
_cell.length_a   1.000
_cell.length_b   1.000
_cell.length_c   1.000
_cell.angle_alpha   90.00
_cell.angle_beta   90.00
_cell.angle_gamma   90.00
#
_symmetry.space_group_name_H-M   'P 1'
#
loop_
_entity.id
_entity.type
_entity.pdbx_description
1 polymer ?
#
loop_
_entity_poly.entity_id
_entity_poly.type
_entity_poly.pdbx_seq_one_letter_code
_entity_poly.pdbx_strand_id
1 'polypeptide(L)'
;MPYIESLGEHWGSLCVTPELASQWADRLLPLVTHVLQAEGFNYFVGVVPCLSALYAAGRFEEIIELVHRDRLSSWWYRRWAVDALVCLGRPGEALRLAEASRGLNAPESAIARTCETILLESGMTEEAYERYAFAANRAGTYLATFRAITKKYPGKAPATILSDLVRSEPGSEGKWFAAAKDAGLFDQAIALSRQSPTDPKTLIRAARDFETKQSRFAMDCALCALQWMEAGYGYEVSMSDVNDAYDALIAAASANQVSKAAVDDCVRRLIRDADSLVGRALHTRMGADRR
;
A
#
# COMPACT_ATOMS: atom_id res chain seq x y z
N MET A 1 21.93 0.34 -4.20
CA MET A 1 22.65 1.35 -3.41
C MET A 1 24.03 0.79 -3.10
N PRO A 2 25.14 1.46 -3.45
CA PRO A 2 26.48 0.97 -3.12
C PRO A 2 26.68 0.98 -1.60
N TYR A 3 27.26 -0.10 -1.06
CA TYR A 3 27.33 -0.40 0.39
C TYR A 3 28.00 0.71 1.24
N ILE A 4 28.96 1.45 0.67
CA ILE A 4 29.78 2.41 1.42
C ILE A 4 29.02 3.66 1.88
N GLU A 5 27.97 4.07 1.15
CA GLU A 5 27.17 5.27 1.49
C GLU A 5 26.30 5.04 2.73
N SER A 6 25.94 3.79 3.02
CA SER A 6 25.18 3.43 4.23
C SER A 6 26.00 3.40 5.51
N LEU A 7 27.34 3.36 5.41
CA LEU A 7 28.23 3.25 6.57
C LEU A 7 28.07 4.42 7.55
N GLY A 8 27.75 5.61 7.05
CA GLY A 8 27.53 6.77 7.91
C GLY A 8 26.36 6.58 8.87
N GLU A 9 25.30 5.89 8.45
CA GLU A 9 24.14 5.60 9.30
C GLU A 9 24.49 4.61 10.42
N HIS A 10 25.44 3.70 10.16
CA HIS A 10 25.88 2.66 11.09
C HIS A 10 27.13 3.05 11.90
N TRP A 11 27.65 4.27 11.75
CA TRP A 11 28.92 4.68 12.37
C TRP A 11 28.93 4.52 13.90
N GLY A 12 27.85 4.92 14.57
CA GLY A 12 27.71 4.74 16.02
C GLY A 12 27.70 3.26 16.42
N SER A 13 26.98 2.41 15.68
CA SER A 13 26.98 0.95 15.92
C SER A 13 28.38 0.34 15.72
N LEU A 14 29.14 0.82 14.73
CA LEU A 14 30.51 0.37 14.45
C LEU A 14 31.50 0.76 15.55
N CYS A 15 31.16 1.71 16.42
CA CYS A 15 31.98 2.06 17.58
C CYS A 15 31.96 0.99 18.68
N VAL A 16 30.99 0.06 18.66
CA VAL A 16 30.81 -1.07 19.60
C VAL A 16 30.54 -0.66 21.07
N THR A 17 31.04 0.48 21.52
CA THR A 17 30.91 1.00 22.89
C THR A 17 30.40 2.45 22.87
N PRO A 18 29.56 2.86 23.85
CA PRO A 18 29.11 4.23 23.98
C PRO A 18 30.26 5.24 24.14
N GLU A 19 31.34 4.86 24.82
CA GLU A 19 32.50 5.71 25.05
C GLU A 19 33.24 6.04 23.75
N LEU A 20 33.46 5.03 22.89
CA LEU A 20 34.07 5.26 21.59
C LEU A 20 33.14 6.05 20.66
N ALA A 21 31.83 5.79 20.71
CA ALA A 21 30.85 6.59 19.97
C ALA A 21 30.90 8.07 20.41
N SER A 22 31.00 8.33 21.71
CA SER A 22 31.14 9.70 22.24
C SER A 22 32.42 10.37 21.76
N GLN A 23 33.56 9.67 21.74
CA GLN A 23 34.81 10.22 21.20
C GLN A 23 34.70 10.60 19.71
N TRP A 24 33.98 9.80 18.92
CA TRP A 24 33.72 10.15 17.52
C TRP A 24 32.76 11.32 17.38
N ALA A 25 31.73 11.41 18.23
CA ALA A 25 30.85 12.56 18.27
C ALA A 25 31.62 13.84 18.59
N ASP A 26 32.52 13.82 19.58
CA ASP A 26 33.36 14.97 19.96
C ASP A 26 34.28 15.45 18.83
N ARG A 27 34.74 14.54 17.97
CA ARG A 27 35.57 14.88 16.79
C ARG A 27 34.76 15.50 15.67
N LEU A 28 33.53 15.04 15.46
CA LEU A 28 32.70 15.43 14.31
C LEU A 28 31.84 16.67 14.60
N LEU A 29 31.29 16.76 15.82
CA LEU A 29 30.32 17.77 16.20
C LEU A 29 30.81 19.21 16.00
N PRO A 30 32.06 19.60 16.34
CA PRO A 30 32.54 20.96 16.10
C PRO A 30 32.49 21.35 14.62
N LEU A 31 32.90 20.46 13.73
CA LEU A 31 32.90 20.70 12.29
C LEU A 31 31.47 20.73 11.74
N VAL A 32 30.60 19.82 12.18
CA VAL A 32 29.18 19.83 11.81
C VAL A 32 28.53 21.16 12.23
N THR A 33 28.71 21.58 13.48
CA THR A 33 28.17 22.85 14.01
C THR A 33 28.69 24.05 13.21
N HIS A 34 30.00 24.08 12.89
CA HIS A 34 30.59 25.13 12.08
C HIS A 34 29.97 25.21 10.67
N VAL A 35 29.84 24.06 9.97
CA VAL A 35 29.26 23.99 8.63
C VAL A 35 27.80 24.44 8.62
N LEU A 36 27.02 24.08 9.65
CA LEU A 36 25.62 24.48 9.78
C LEU A 36 25.46 25.98 10.07
N GLN A 37 26.42 26.61 10.75
CA GLN A 37 26.40 28.06 11.05
C GLN A 37 26.96 28.92 9.92
N ALA A 38 27.81 28.37 9.05
CA ALA A 38 28.41 29.12 7.95
C ALA A 38 27.36 29.59 6.93
N GLU A 39 27.50 30.82 6.43
CA GLU A 39 26.63 31.37 5.38
C GLU A 39 26.74 30.55 4.07
N GLY A 40 25.62 30.47 3.33
CA GLY A 40 25.53 29.76 2.06
C GLY A 40 25.19 28.26 2.17
N PHE A 41 25.06 27.61 1.01
CA PHE A 41 24.69 26.19 0.89
C PHE A 41 25.91 25.28 1.09
N ASN A 42 26.35 25.14 2.35
CA ASN A 42 27.41 24.21 2.74
C ASN A 42 26.84 22.82 3.08
N TYR A 43 27.46 21.77 2.56
CA TYR A 43 27.13 20.37 2.84
C TYR A 43 28.34 19.67 3.45
N PHE A 44 28.11 18.86 4.49
CA PHE A 44 29.14 18.02 5.09
C PHE A 44 28.64 16.60 5.24
N VAL A 45 29.33 15.66 4.61
CA VAL A 45 28.98 14.22 4.65
C VAL A 45 29.05 13.64 6.07
N GLY A 46 29.81 14.27 6.97
CA GLY A 46 29.97 13.82 8.37
C GLY A 46 28.78 14.11 9.29
N VAL A 47 27.72 14.77 8.82
CA VAL A 47 26.50 15.03 9.62
C VAL A 47 25.85 13.72 10.08
N VAL A 48 25.63 12.77 9.17
CA VAL A 48 24.98 11.49 9.50
C VAL A 48 25.86 10.63 10.43
N PRO A 49 27.18 10.44 10.17
CA PRO A 49 28.07 9.79 11.14
C PRO A 49 28.07 10.44 12.53
N CYS A 50 27.99 11.77 12.60
CA CYS A 50 27.91 12.50 13.87
C CYS A 50 26.61 12.19 14.63
N LEU A 51 25.45 12.26 13.95
CA LEU A 51 24.15 11.91 14.53
C LEU A 51 24.12 10.45 15.00
N SER A 52 24.65 9.53 14.19
CA SER A 52 24.78 8.11 14.52
C SER A 52 25.64 7.87 15.76
N ALA A 53 26.79 8.56 15.86
CA ALA A 53 27.68 8.49 17.01
C ALA A 53 27.05 9.07 18.29
N LEU A 54 26.40 10.23 18.21
CA LEU A 54 25.67 10.83 19.33
C LEU A 54 24.56 9.88 19.83
N TYR A 55 23.84 9.23 18.92
CA TYR A 55 22.76 8.31 19.26
C TYR A 55 23.30 7.07 19.99
N ALA A 56 24.35 6.44 19.46
CA ALA A 56 24.99 5.29 20.11
C ALA A 56 25.64 5.62 21.46
N ALA A 57 26.06 6.87 21.65
CA ALA A 57 26.58 7.38 22.92
C ALA A 57 25.48 7.75 23.94
N GLY A 58 24.20 7.72 23.55
CA GLY A 58 23.08 8.16 24.41
C GLY A 58 23.01 9.68 24.62
N ARG A 59 23.73 10.48 23.81
CA ARG A 59 23.77 11.95 23.89
C ARG A 59 22.58 12.57 23.15
N PHE A 60 21.38 12.19 23.58
CA PHE A 60 20.13 12.46 22.89
C PHE A 60 19.76 13.95 22.80
N GLU A 61 19.99 14.73 23.85
CA GLU A 61 19.68 16.17 23.84
C GLU A 61 20.52 16.95 22.82
N GLU A 62 21.77 16.55 22.57
CA GLU A 62 22.62 17.18 21.56
C GLU A 62 22.12 16.91 20.13
N ILE A 63 21.56 15.72 19.89
CA ILE A 63 20.90 15.40 18.61
C ILE A 63 19.70 16.33 18.40
N ILE A 64 18.89 16.48 19.44
CA ILE A 64 17.69 17.32 19.41
C ILE A 64 18.09 18.77 19.12
N GLU A 65 19.07 19.32 19.84
CA GLU A 65 19.57 20.69 19.64
C GLU A 65 20.10 20.90 18.20
N LEU A 66 20.87 19.94 17.69
CA LEU A 66 21.47 20.05 16.37
C LEU A 66 20.43 20.08 15.25
N VAL A 67 19.41 19.21 15.35
CA VAL A 67 18.35 19.05 14.34
C VAL A 67 17.34 20.21 14.33
N HIS A 68 17.20 20.97 15.43
CA HIS A 68 16.34 22.15 15.46
C HIS A 68 16.85 23.31 14.59
N ARG A 69 18.09 23.23 14.08
CA ARG A 69 18.63 24.21 13.14
C ARG A 69 17.96 24.05 11.76
N ASP A 70 17.53 25.14 11.14
CA ASP A 70 16.75 25.15 9.88
C ASP A 70 17.32 24.29 8.74
N ARG A 71 18.64 24.12 8.73
CA ARG A 71 19.38 23.37 7.70
C ARG A 71 19.27 21.86 7.82
N LEU A 72 18.78 21.34 8.95
CA LEU A 72 18.51 19.92 9.16
C LEU A 72 17.02 19.60 9.15
N SER A 73 16.24 20.38 8.39
CA SER A 73 14.78 20.20 8.26
C SER A 73 14.35 18.92 7.51
N SER A 74 15.27 18.28 6.78
CA SER A 74 14.98 17.03 6.07
C SER A 74 14.74 15.86 7.03
N TRP A 75 13.78 14.99 6.69
CA TRP A 75 13.45 13.78 7.45
C TRP A 75 14.66 12.89 7.77
N TRP A 76 15.62 12.78 6.84
CA TRP A 76 16.79 11.91 7.01
C TRP A 76 17.66 12.29 8.22
N TYR A 77 17.64 13.56 8.61
CA TYR A 77 18.28 14.05 9.83
C TYR A 77 17.31 14.02 11.01
N ARG A 78 16.06 14.48 10.80
CA ARG A 78 15.04 14.57 11.85
C ARG A 78 14.68 13.25 12.48
N ARG A 79 14.74 12.13 11.74
CA ARG A 79 14.49 10.80 12.31
C ARG A 79 15.38 10.49 13.52
N TRP A 80 16.64 10.96 13.54
CA TRP A 80 17.53 10.75 14.68
C TRP A 80 17.05 11.47 15.94
N ALA A 81 16.54 12.69 15.79
CA ALA A 81 15.97 13.43 16.91
C ALA A 81 14.61 12.84 17.34
N VAL A 82 13.81 12.32 16.41
CA VAL A 82 12.57 11.59 16.71
C VAL A 82 12.88 10.35 17.55
N ASP A 83 13.82 9.52 17.12
CA ASP A 83 14.24 8.32 17.85
C ASP A 83 14.83 8.68 19.23
N ALA A 84 15.64 9.74 19.30
CA ALA A 84 16.19 10.26 20.55
C ALA A 84 15.11 10.72 21.53
N LEU A 85 14.07 11.41 21.05
CA LEU A 85 12.92 11.81 21.87
C LEU A 85 12.14 10.61 22.41
N VAL A 86 12.00 9.54 21.61
CA VAL A 86 11.39 8.28 22.09
C VAL A 86 12.24 7.66 23.20
N CYS A 87 13.57 7.56 23.03
CA CYS A 87 14.48 7.04 24.06
C CYS A 87 14.44 7.86 25.37
N LEU A 88 14.20 9.16 25.28
CA LEU A 88 14.02 10.05 26.44
C LEU A 88 12.62 9.97 27.07
N GLY A 89 11.72 9.13 26.55
CA GLY A 89 10.36 9.01 27.06
C GLY A 89 9.45 10.21 26.70
N ARG A 90 9.75 10.90 25.59
CA ARG A 90 9.03 12.09 25.08
C ARG A 90 8.29 11.80 23.75
N PRO A 91 7.41 10.76 23.66
CA PRO A 91 6.81 10.33 22.39
C PRO A 91 5.92 11.41 21.74
N GLY A 92 5.26 12.26 22.53
CA GLY A 92 4.44 13.35 21.99
C GLY A 92 5.27 14.42 21.27
N GLU A 93 6.50 14.68 21.73
CA GLU A 93 7.43 15.57 21.03
C GLU A 93 8.00 14.91 19.77
N ALA A 94 8.30 13.62 19.86
CA ALA A 94 8.75 12.82 18.72
C ALA A 94 7.72 12.86 17.58
N LEU A 95 6.42 12.70 17.89
CA LEU A 95 5.32 12.80 16.92
C LEU A 95 5.25 14.18 16.28
N ARG A 96 5.30 15.26 17.07
CA ARG A 96 5.27 16.63 16.54
C ARG A 96 6.43 16.90 15.60
N LEU A 97 7.64 16.45 15.95
CA LEU A 97 8.82 16.62 15.10
C LEU A 97 8.72 15.81 13.80
N ALA A 98 8.20 14.58 13.89
CA ALA A 98 7.98 13.75 12.71
C ALA A 98 6.95 14.38 11.76
N GLU A 99 5.84 14.88 12.29
CA GLU A 99 4.82 15.59 11.50
C GLU A 99 5.36 16.88 10.88
N ALA A 100 6.16 17.66 11.61
CA ALA A 100 6.80 18.86 11.08
C ALA A 100 7.80 18.58 9.95
N SER A 101 8.17 17.32 9.73
CA SER A 101 9.07 16.87 8.64
C SER A 101 8.33 16.51 7.35
N ARG A 102 6.99 16.55 7.35
CA ARG A 102 6.16 16.31 6.17
C ARG A 102 6.25 17.51 5.23
N GLY A 103 6.04 17.27 3.94
CA GLY A 103 6.05 18.33 2.93
C GLY A 103 6.52 17.86 1.57
N LEU A 104 6.87 18.81 0.71
CA LEU A 104 7.35 18.53 -0.64
C LEU A 104 8.63 17.69 -0.60
N ASN A 105 8.65 16.57 -1.35
CA ASN A 105 9.75 15.60 -1.42
C ASN A 105 10.03 14.83 -0.11
N ALA A 106 9.21 14.97 0.92
CA ALA A 106 9.36 14.19 2.14
C ALA A 106 9.02 12.70 1.88
N PRO A 107 9.74 11.75 2.50
CA PRO A 107 9.42 10.33 2.39
C PRO A 107 8.21 10.00 3.29
N GLU A 108 7.02 10.40 2.82
CA GLU A 108 5.75 10.34 3.54
C GLU A 108 5.48 8.98 4.19
N SER A 109 5.74 7.88 3.48
CA SER A 109 5.56 6.53 4.03
C SER A 109 6.52 6.21 5.18
N ALA A 110 7.76 6.71 5.14
CA ALA A 110 8.73 6.52 6.23
C ALA A 110 8.35 7.33 7.47
N ILE A 111 7.88 8.57 7.28
CA ILE A 111 7.36 9.40 8.37
C ILE A 111 6.14 8.73 9.00
N ALA A 112 5.15 8.35 8.18
CA ALA A 112 3.93 7.69 8.65
C ALA A 112 4.22 6.39 9.42
N ARG A 113 5.17 5.56 8.96
CA ARG A 113 5.61 4.37 9.71
C ARG A 113 6.18 4.71 11.09
N THR A 114 6.97 5.78 11.17
CA THR A 114 7.57 6.19 12.44
C THR A 114 6.52 6.70 13.41
N CYS A 115 5.61 7.57 12.93
CA CYS A 115 4.48 8.04 13.73
C CYS A 115 3.56 6.88 14.18
N GLU A 116 3.26 5.95 13.27
CA GLU A 116 2.47 4.76 13.57
C GLU A 116 3.11 3.92 14.68
N THR A 117 4.40 3.63 14.58
CA THR A 117 5.14 2.87 15.60
C THR A 117 5.08 3.57 16.96
N ILE A 118 5.35 4.88 17.01
CA ILE A 118 5.33 5.65 18.27
C ILE A 118 3.96 5.57 18.94
N LEU A 119 2.87 5.72 18.18
CA LEU A 119 1.51 5.64 18.72
C LEU A 119 1.16 4.22 19.17
N LEU A 120 1.55 3.19 18.41
CA LEU A 120 1.31 1.80 18.79
C LEU A 120 2.06 1.41 20.07
N GLU A 121 3.32 1.78 20.21
CA GLU A 121 4.12 1.57 21.42
C GLU A 121 3.57 2.35 22.62
N SER A 122 2.93 3.49 22.36
CA SER A 122 2.23 4.29 23.38
C SER A 122 0.81 3.77 23.70
N GLY A 123 0.36 2.66 23.09
CA GLY A 123 -0.97 2.09 23.29
C GLY A 123 -2.11 2.85 22.60
N MET A 124 -1.80 3.83 21.75
CA MET A 124 -2.76 4.69 21.04
C MET A 124 -3.16 4.08 19.69
N THR A 125 -3.64 2.83 19.71
CA THR A 125 -3.89 2.03 18.49
C THR A 125 -4.94 2.63 17.56
N GLU A 126 -6.00 3.24 18.11
CA GLU A 126 -7.04 3.86 17.29
C GLU A 126 -6.52 5.08 16.53
N GLU A 127 -5.78 5.97 17.20
CA GLU A 127 -5.17 7.13 16.56
C GLU A 127 -4.11 6.70 15.51
N ALA A 128 -3.31 5.68 15.82
CA ALA A 128 -2.33 5.13 14.88
C ALA A 128 -3.01 4.67 13.58
N TYR A 129 -4.15 3.99 13.72
CA TYR A 129 -4.93 3.52 12.60
C TYR A 129 -5.49 4.67 11.76
N GLU A 130 -6.21 5.59 12.40
CA GLU A 130 -6.92 6.68 11.73
C GLU A 130 -5.99 7.61 10.97
N ARG A 131 -4.80 7.88 11.52
CA ARG A 131 -3.88 8.89 10.99
C ARG A 131 -2.83 8.32 10.05
N TYR A 132 -2.33 7.10 10.31
CA TYR A 132 -1.10 6.63 9.66
C TYR A 132 -1.20 5.26 9.00
N ALA A 133 -2.17 4.40 9.35
CA ALA A 133 -2.16 3.01 8.87
C ALA A 133 -2.03 2.89 7.35
N PHE A 134 -2.67 3.75 6.57
CA PHE A 134 -2.69 3.59 5.11
C PHE A 134 -1.37 4.01 4.47
N ALA A 135 -0.84 5.18 4.86
CA ALA A 135 0.44 5.67 4.37
C ALA A 135 1.61 4.82 4.87
N ALA A 136 1.54 4.33 6.11
CA ALA A 136 2.59 3.54 6.73
C ALA A 136 2.71 2.11 6.15
N ASN A 137 1.58 1.51 5.75
CA ASN A 137 1.52 0.10 5.34
C ASN A 137 1.30 -0.08 3.83
N ARG A 138 1.44 0.97 3.02
CA ARG A 138 1.36 0.88 1.56
C ARG A 138 2.40 -0.12 1.03
N ALA A 139 1.93 -1.14 0.34
CA ALA A 139 2.76 -2.18 -0.27
C ALA A 139 2.65 -2.16 -1.80
N GLY A 140 3.41 -3.02 -2.48
CA GLY A 140 3.43 -3.10 -3.95
C GLY A 140 2.10 -3.52 -4.59
N THR A 141 1.15 -4.05 -3.82
CA THR A 141 -0.20 -4.38 -4.29
C THR A 141 -1.26 -3.99 -3.25
N TYR A 142 -2.50 -3.81 -3.72
CA TYR A 142 -3.67 -3.54 -2.90
C TYR A 142 -3.92 -4.68 -1.88
N LEU A 143 -3.83 -5.94 -2.31
CA LEU A 143 -3.95 -7.10 -1.43
C LEU A 143 -2.85 -7.12 -0.35
N ALA A 144 -1.60 -6.84 -0.71
CA ALA A 144 -0.50 -6.80 0.26
C ALA A 144 -0.67 -5.66 1.27
N THR A 145 -1.14 -4.49 0.82
CA THR A 145 -1.45 -3.35 1.69
C THR A 145 -2.54 -3.71 2.69
N PHE A 146 -3.64 -4.30 2.22
CA PHE A 146 -4.74 -4.76 3.07
C PHE A 146 -4.27 -5.77 4.12
N ARG A 147 -3.51 -6.81 3.70
CA ARG A 147 -2.97 -7.83 4.62
C ARG A 147 -2.01 -7.25 5.66
N ALA A 148 -1.18 -6.27 5.28
CA ALA A 148 -0.27 -5.62 6.21
C ALA A 148 -1.04 -4.88 7.31
N ILE A 149 -2.11 -4.17 6.94
CA ILE A 149 -2.97 -3.43 7.89
C ILE A 149 -3.77 -4.40 8.76
N THR A 150 -4.46 -5.39 8.18
CA THR A 150 -5.26 -6.35 8.97
C THR A 150 -4.40 -7.15 9.95
N LYS A 151 -3.17 -7.50 9.58
CA LYS A 151 -2.21 -8.14 10.49
C LYS A 151 -1.79 -7.22 11.64
N LYS A 152 -1.56 -5.94 11.37
CA LYS A 152 -1.09 -4.95 12.36
C LYS A 152 -2.22 -4.49 13.29
N TYR A 153 -3.46 -4.48 12.82
CA TYR A 153 -4.65 -4.04 13.56
C TYR A 153 -5.67 -5.18 13.72
N PRO A 154 -5.36 -6.25 14.49
CA PRO A 154 -6.24 -7.42 14.63
C PRO A 154 -7.56 -7.11 15.35
N GLY A 155 -7.64 -6.01 16.09
CA GLY A 155 -8.87 -5.56 16.75
C GLY A 155 -9.91 -4.92 15.82
N LYS A 156 -9.54 -4.63 14.55
CA LYS A 156 -10.44 -4.03 13.57
C LYS A 156 -10.95 -5.08 12.59
N ALA A 157 -12.25 -5.07 12.36
CA ALA A 157 -12.87 -5.99 11.42
C ALA A 157 -12.29 -5.76 10.00
N PRO A 158 -11.92 -6.83 9.27
CA PRO A 158 -11.39 -6.71 7.91
C PRO A 158 -12.31 -5.93 6.95
N ALA A 159 -13.63 -6.06 7.11
CA ALA A 159 -14.61 -5.30 6.34
C ALA A 159 -14.53 -3.78 6.58
N THR A 160 -14.29 -3.36 7.82
CA THR A 160 -14.09 -1.94 8.16
C THR A 160 -12.80 -1.42 7.53
N ILE A 161 -11.70 -2.16 7.66
CA ILE A 161 -10.41 -1.80 7.07
C ILE A 161 -10.53 -1.64 5.56
N LEU A 162 -11.16 -2.60 4.88
CA LEU A 162 -11.40 -2.54 3.45
C LEU A 162 -12.22 -1.32 3.07
N SER A 163 -13.29 -1.02 3.81
CA SER A 163 -14.18 0.11 3.51
C SER A 163 -13.48 1.46 3.67
N ASP A 164 -12.62 1.60 4.67
CA ASP A 164 -11.84 2.82 4.88
C ASP A 164 -10.76 2.99 3.80
N LEU A 165 -10.08 1.90 3.41
CA LEU A 165 -9.11 1.91 2.31
C LEU A 165 -9.76 2.32 0.98
N VAL A 166 -10.93 1.76 0.66
CA VAL A 166 -11.71 2.14 -0.52
C VAL A 166 -12.08 3.62 -0.48
N ARG A 167 -12.53 4.14 0.67
CA ARG A 167 -12.87 5.55 0.85
C ARG A 167 -11.66 6.49 0.68
N SER A 168 -10.46 6.02 1.00
CA SER A 168 -9.23 6.81 0.89
C SER A 168 -8.75 7.02 -0.56
N GLU A 169 -9.23 6.20 -1.51
CA GLU A 169 -8.87 6.28 -2.94
C GLU A 169 -10.10 6.18 -3.86
N PRO A 170 -10.95 7.21 -3.92
CA PRO A 170 -12.11 7.22 -4.81
C PRO A 170 -11.71 7.00 -6.28
N GLY A 171 -12.49 6.17 -7.00
CA GLY A 171 -12.25 5.81 -8.40
C GLY A 171 -11.29 4.63 -8.62
N SER A 172 -10.74 4.04 -7.56
CA SER A 172 -9.87 2.85 -7.61
C SER A 172 -10.45 1.63 -6.87
N GLU A 173 -11.76 1.63 -6.61
CA GLU A 173 -12.50 0.62 -5.85
C GLU A 173 -12.23 -0.81 -6.34
N GLY A 174 -12.29 -1.06 -7.65
CA GLY A 174 -12.07 -2.37 -8.28
C GLY A 174 -10.69 -2.95 -8.02
N LYS A 175 -9.67 -2.12 -7.72
CA LYS A 175 -8.33 -2.60 -7.36
C LYS A 175 -8.32 -3.31 -5.99
N TRP A 176 -9.32 -3.06 -5.15
CA TRP A 176 -9.51 -3.72 -3.87
C TRP A 176 -10.27 -5.06 -3.97
N PHE A 177 -10.74 -5.47 -5.15
CA PHE A 177 -11.45 -6.75 -5.36
C PHE A 177 -10.70 -7.95 -4.76
N ALA A 178 -9.40 -8.06 -5.05
CA ALA A 178 -8.59 -9.18 -4.58
C ALA A 178 -8.50 -9.22 -3.05
N ALA A 179 -8.43 -8.05 -2.40
CA ALA A 179 -8.44 -7.92 -0.94
C ALA A 179 -9.78 -8.34 -0.33
N ALA A 180 -10.89 -7.88 -0.90
CA ALA A 180 -12.23 -8.24 -0.48
C ALA A 180 -12.48 -9.75 -0.60
N LYS A 181 -12.12 -10.34 -1.74
CA LYS A 181 -12.22 -11.78 -1.99
C LYS A 181 -11.37 -12.59 -1.00
N ASP A 182 -10.14 -12.16 -0.73
CA ASP A 182 -9.25 -12.84 0.21
C ASP A 182 -9.79 -12.84 1.65
N ALA A 183 -10.49 -11.76 2.03
CA ALA A 183 -11.18 -11.65 3.31
C ALA A 183 -12.53 -12.41 3.38
N GLY A 184 -12.95 -13.08 2.30
CA GLY A 184 -14.26 -13.76 2.22
C GLY A 184 -15.45 -12.81 2.07
N LEU A 185 -15.22 -11.54 1.76
CA LEU A 185 -16.25 -10.51 1.61
C LEU A 185 -16.78 -10.49 0.16
N PHE A 186 -17.39 -11.59 -0.27
CA PHE A 186 -17.76 -11.81 -1.68
C PHE A 186 -18.72 -10.76 -2.23
N ASP A 187 -19.78 -10.41 -1.49
CA ASP A 187 -20.73 -9.38 -1.93
C ASP A 187 -20.06 -8.02 -2.10
N GLN A 188 -19.18 -7.66 -1.16
CA GLN A 188 -18.40 -6.41 -1.24
C GLN A 188 -17.41 -6.45 -2.40
N ALA A 189 -16.76 -7.58 -2.65
CA ALA A 189 -15.84 -7.76 -3.79
C ALA A 189 -16.55 -7.47 -5.11
N ILE A 190 -17.74 -8.05 -5.32
CA ILE A 190 -18.54 -7.79 -6.53
C ILE A 190 -18.99 -6.33 -6.61
N ALA A 191 -19.40 -5.72 -5.48
CA ALA A 191 -19.79 -4.32 -5.47
C ALA A 191 -18.64 -3.40 -5.92
N LEU A 192 -17.42 -3.65 -5.45
CA LEU A 192 -16.22 -2.93 -5.88
C LEU A 192 -15.96 -3.09 -7.39
N SER A 193 -16.04 -4.32 -7.90
CA SER A 193 -15.87 -4.60 -9.32
C SER A 193 -16.99 -4.08 -10.20
N ARG A 194 -18.17 -3.75 -9.68
CA ARG A 194 -19.23 -3.08 -10.44
C ARG A 194 -19.06 -1.56 -10.47
N GLN A 195 -18.42 -0.98 -9.45
CA GLN A 195 -18.22 0.46 -9.32
C GLN A 195 -17.04 0.96 -10.15
N SER A 196 -15.95 0.21 -10.19
CA SER A 196 -14.80 0.58 -11.02
C SER A 196 -14.00 -0.62 -11.54
N PRO A 197 -13.14 -0.40 -12.55
CA PRO A 197 -12.49 -1.49 -13.27
C PRO A 197 -11.68 -2.41 -12.37
N THR A 198 -11.93 -3.71 -12.52
CA THR A 198 -11.09 -4.78 -11.99
C THR A 198 -10.48 -5.52 -13.18
N ASP A 199 -9.22 -5.94 -13.07
CA ASP A 199 -8.55 -6.68 -14.14
C ASP A 199 -9.37 -7.93 -14.54
N PRO A 200 -9.76 -8.07 -15.83
CA PRO A 200 -10.60 -9.18 -16.28
C PRO A 200 -9.99 -10.55 -16.01
N LYS A 201 -8.68 -10.72 -16.16
CA LYS A 201 -8.00 -12.01 -15.92
C LYS A 201 -8.08 -12.40 -14.44
N THR A 202 -8.01 -11.42 -13.53
CA THR A 202 -8.24 -11.61 -12.10
C THR A 202 -9.68 -12.07 -11.80
N LEU A 203 -10.67 -11.48 -12.47
CA LEU A 203 -12.08 -11.87 -12.33
C LEU A 203 -12.37 -13.27 -12.90
N ILE A 204 -11.83 -13.60 -14.08
CA ILE A 204 -11.95 -14.93 -14.70
C ILE A 204 -11.36 -16.00 -13.79
N ARG A 205 -10.16 -15.75 -13.25
CA ARG A 205 -9.53 -16.66 -12.29
C ARG A 205 -10.40 -16.84 -11.05
N ALA A 206 -10.95 -15.75 -10.50
CA ALA A 206 -11.85 -15.83 -9.35
C ALA A 206 -13.13 -16.62 -9.66
N ALA A 207 -13.71 -16.47 -10.85
CA ALA A 207 -14.88 -17.25 -11.26
C ALA A 207 -14.57 -18.75 -11.28
N ARG A 208 -13.44 -19.15 -11.85
CA ARG A 208 -12.99 -20.56 -11.89
C ARG A 208 -12.69 -21.12 -10.49
N ASP A 209 -11.93 -20.38 -9.68
CA ASP A 209 -11.51 -20.82 -8.35
C ASP A 209 -12.70 -21.02 -7.38
N PHE A 210 -13.82 -20.36 -7.64
CA PHE A 210 -15.01 -20.34 -6.77
C PHE A 210 -16.27 -20.97 -7.39
N GLU A 211 -16.18 -21.55 -8.58
CA GLU A 211 -17.31 -22.14 -9.32
C GLU A 211 -18.18 -23.05 -8.44
N THR A 212 -17.56 -23.96 -7.70
CA THR A 212 -18.25 -24.95 -6.86
C THR A 212 -18.53 -24.46 -5.43
N LYS A 213 -17.66 -23.60 -4.89
CA LYS A 213 -17.70 -23.17 -3.48
C LYS A 213 -18.66 -21.99 -3.26
N GLN A 214 -18.74 -21.10 -4.24
CA GLN A 214 -19.52 -19.87 -4.21
C GLN A 214 -20.01 -19.55 -5.63
N SER A 215 -20.85 -20.44 -6.17
CA SER A 215 -21.28 -20.38 -7.58
C SER A 215 -21.89 -19.04 -7.97
N ARG A 216 -22.68 -18.40 -7.09
CA ARG A 216 -23.25 -17.06 -7.35
C ARG A 216 -22.17 -15.99 -7.49
N PHE A 217 -21.18 -15.97 -6.60
CA PHE A 217 -20.03 -15.07 -6.68
C PHE A 217 -19.21 -15.32 -7.95
N ALA A 218 -19.01 -16.58 -8.33
CA ALA A 218 -18.31 -16.95 -9.55
C ALA A 218 -19.03 -16.44 -10.81
N MET A 219 -20.36 -16.58 -10.86
CA MET A 219 -21.19 -16.06 -11.93
C MET A 219 -21.06 -14.54 -12.05
N ASP A 220 -21.13 -13.81 -10.93
CA ASP A 220 -20.97 -12.35 -10.90
C ASP A 220 -19.56 -11.91 -11.34
N CYS A 221 -18.51 -12.64 -10.94
CA CYS A 221 -17.14 -12.38 -11.37
C CYS A 221 -16.97 -12.51 -12.88
N ALA A 222 -17.48 -13.61 -13.46
CA ALA A 222 -17.40 -13.86 -14.90
C ALA A 222 -18.17 -12.80 -15.71
N LEU A 223 -19.34 -12.39 -15.21
CA LEU A 223 -20.12 -11.31 -15.82
C LEU A 223 -19.40 -9.96 -15.77
N CYS A 224 -18.83 -9.60 -14.62
CA CYS A 224 -18.01 -8.38 -14.51
C CYS A 224 -16.78 -8.44 -15.43
N ALA A 225 -16.16 -9.62 -15.62
CA ALA A 225 -15.04 -9.77 -16.53
C ALA A 225 -15.45 -9.42 -17.97
N LEU A 226 -16.55 -10.01 -18.47
CA LEU A 226 -17.10 -9.71 -19.78
C LEU A 226 -17.45 -8.22 -19.92
N GLN A 227 -18.08 -7.63 -18.90
CA GLN A 227 -18.44 -6.21 -18.89
C GLN A 227 -17.21 -5.30 -19.01
N TRP A 228 -16.13 -5.59 -18.28
CA TRP A 228 -14.92 -4.78 -18.32
C TRP A 228 -14.13 -4.97 -19.61
N MET A 229 -14.06 -6.19 -20.15
CA MET A 229 -13.47 -6.44 -21.48
C MET A 229 -14.25 -5.70 -22.57
N GLU A 230 -15.58 -5.69 -22.49
CA GLU A 230 -16.42 -4.93 -23.43
C GLU A 230 -16.24 -3.41 -23.30
N ALA A 231 -15.99 -2.93 -22.08
CA ALA A 231 -15.64 -1.54 -21.83
C ALA A 231 -14.19 -1.18 -22.19
N GLY A 232 -13.41 -2.11 -22.76
CA GLY A 232 -12.04 -1.89 -23.21
C GLY A 232 -10.97 -1.95 -22.12
N TYR A 233 -11.27 -2.54 -20.95
CA TYR A 233 -10.34 -2.70 -19.85
C TYR A 233 -9.62 -4.06 -19.85
N GLY A 234 -8.45 -4.08 -19.22
CA GLY A 234 -7.62 -5.27 -19.02
C GLY A 234 -6.33 -5.23 -19.84
N TYR A 235 -5.27 -5.82 -19.28
CA TYR A 235 -3.96 -5.86 -19.93
C TYR A 235 -3.83 -7.11 -20.81
N GLU A 236 -3.51 -6.89 -22.10
CA GLU A 236 -3.34 -7.95 -23.11
C GLU A 236 -4.50 -8.95 -23.13
N VAL A 237 -5.73 -8.43 -23.09
CA VAL A 237 -6.94 -9.25 -23.19
C VAL A 237 -7.13 -9.71 -24.64
N SER A 238 -7.47 -10.98 -24.79
CA SER A 238 -7.61 -11.67 -26.07
C SER A 238 -8.96 -12.38 -26.21
N MET A 239 -9.25 -12.92 -27.40
CA MET A 239 -10.47 -13.71 -27.62
C MET A 239 -10.51 -14.99 -26.76
N SER A 240 -9.36 -15.56 -26.37
CA SER A 240 -9.35 -16.69 -25.44
C SER A 240 -9.78 -16.28 -24.05
N ASP A 241 -9.42 -15.09 -23.57
CA ASP A 241 -9.88 -14.58 -22.28
C ASP A 241 -11.40 -14.37 -22.26
N VAL A 242 -11.99 -13.91 -23.37
CA VAL A 242 -13.45 -13.78 -23.51
C VAL A 242 -14.13 -15.15 -23.43
N ASN A 243 -13.61 -16.14 -24.17
CA ASN A 243 -14.14 -17.50 -24.13
C ASN A 243 -14.02 -18.11 -22.73
N ASP A 244 -12.88 -17.92 -22.09
CA ASP A 244 -12.61 -18.36 -20.73
C ASP A 244 -13.60 -17.76 -19.72
N ALA A 245 -13.91 -16.47 -19.85
CA ALA A 245 -14.91 -15.79 -19.03
C ALA A 245 -16.32 -16.34 -19.27
N TYR A 246 -16.71 -16.53 -20.54
CA TYR A 246 -18.03 -17.05 -20.89
C TYR A 246 -18.20 -18.51 -20.44
N ASP A 247 -17.17 -19.35 -20.55
CA ASP A 247 -17.20 -20.73 -20.08
C ASP A 247 -17.33 -20.81 -18.56
N ALA A 248 -16.58 -19.98 -17.83
CA ALA A 248 -16.74 -19.84 -16.37
C ALA A 248 -18.15 -19.34 -15.99
N LEU A 249 -18.71 -18.41 -16.77
CA LEU A 249 -20.07 -17.91 -16.57
C LEU A 249 -21.12 -19.02 -16.74
N ILE A 250 -21.03 -19.81 -17.81
CA ILE A 250 -21.95 -20.92 -18.08
C ILE A 250 -21.86 -21.99 -16.98
N ALA A 251 -20.65 -22.36 -16.57
CA ALA A 251 -20.45 -23.35 -15.51
C ALA A 251 -21.06 -22.87 -14.17
N ALA A 252 -20.75 -21.64 -13.77
CA ALA A 252 -21.32 -21.03 -12.56
C ALA A 252 -22.85 -20.85 -12.65
N ALA A 253 -23.37 -20.46 -13.81
CA ALA A 253 -24.81 -20.32 -14.06
C ALA A 253 -25.54 -21.67 -13.93
N SER A 254 -24.96 -22.74 -14.49
CA SER A 254 -25.51 -24.09 -14.38
C SER A 254 -25.61 -24.54 -12.91
N ALA A 255 -24.57 -24.27 -12.10
CA ALA A 255 -24.59 -24.54 -10.67
C ALA A 255 -25.64 -23.71 -9.89
N ASN A 256 -26.09 -22.57 -10.45
CA ASN A 256 -27.19 -21.75 -9.92
C ASN A 256 -28.54 -22.05 -10.57
N GLN A 257 -28.65 -23.12 -11.37
CA GLN A 257 -29.88 -23.49 -12.12
C GLN A 257 -30.35 -22.40 -13.09
N VAL A 258 -29.44 -21.55 -13.57
CA VAL A 258 -29.70 -20.55 -14.61
C VAL A 258 -29.47 -21.20 -15.97
N SER A 259 -30.45 -21.10 -16.87
CA SER A 259 -30.35 -21.69 -18.20
C SER A 259 -29.32 -20.97 -19.07
N LYS A 260 -28.66 -21.70 -19.96
CA LYS A 260 -27.74 -21.12 -20.96
C LYS A 260 -28.41 -20.02 -21.78
N ALA A 261 -29.68 -20.19 -22.16
CA ALA A 261 -30.42 -19.17 -22.90
C ALA A 261 -30.52 -17.83 -22.13
N ALA A 262 -30.78 -17.90 -20.81
CA ALA A 262 -30.82 -16.70 -19.97
C ALA A 262 -29.44 -16.04 -19.82
N VAL A 263 -28.37 -16.84 -19.76
CA VAL A 263 -26.98 -16.33 -19.78
C VAL A 263 -26.70 -15.63 -21.10
N ASP A 264 -27.01 -16.25 -22.23
CA ASP A 264 -26.81 -15.66 -23.56
C ASP A 264 -27.57 -14.35 -23.71
N ASP A 265 -28.81 -14.27 -23.26
CA ASP A 265 -29.60 -13.04 -23.28
C ASP A 265 -29.02 -11.95 -22.38
N CYS A 266 -28.37 -12.33 -21.27
CA CYS A 266 -27.64 -11.39 -20.42
C CYS A 266 -26.39 -10.87 -21.12
N VAL A 267 -25.57 -11.75 -21.70
CA VAL A 267 -24.33 -11.38 -22.39
C VAL A 267 -24.60 -10.59 -23.66
N ARG A 268 -25.64 -10.92 -24.43
CA ARG A 268 -26.09 -10.12 -25.60
C ARG A 268 -26.44 -8.68 -25.22
N ARG A 269 -27.00 -8.45 -24.03
CA ARG A 269 -27.30 -7.10 -23.52
C ARG A 269 -26.06 -6.34 -23.06
N LEU A 270 -24.96 -7.04 -22.77
CA LEU A 270 -23.69 -6.40 -22.43
C LEU A 270 -22.94 -5.92 -23.66
N ILE A 271 -22.98 -6.70 -24.76
CA ILE A 271 -22.30 -6.38 -26.02
C ILE A 271 -22.91 -5.11 -26.61
N ARG A 272 -22.11 -4.05 -26.70
CA ARG A 272 -22.49 -2.75 -27.24
C ARG A 272 -22.30 -2.67 -28.75
N ASP A 273 -21.28 -3.37 -29.23
CA ASP A 273 -20.91 -3.44 -30.65
C ASP A 273 -20.63 -4.90 -31.03
N ALA A 274 -21.23 -5.38 -32.12
CA ALA A 274 -20.98 -6.72 -32.64
C ALA A 274 -19.51 -6.91 -33.06
N ASP A 275 -18.83 -5.83 -33.46
CA ASP A 275 -17.42 -5.84 -33.83
C ASP A 275 -16.46 -5.63 -32.64
N SER A 276 -16.99 -5.51 -31.41
CA SER A 276 -16.17 -5.54 -30.19
C SER A 276 -15.41 -6.86 -30.05
N LEU A 277 -14.38 -6.88 -29.19
CA LEU A 277 -13.66 -8.11 -28.87
C LEU A 277 -14.63 -9.19 -28.34
N VAL A 278 -15.57 -8.81 -27.46
CA VAL A 278 -16.53 -9.73 -26.86
C VAL A 278 -17.56 -10.19 -27.89
N GLY A 279 -18.09 -9.26 -28.69
CA GLY A 279 -19.03 -9.53 -29.78
C GLY A 279 -18.48 -10.53 -30.79
N ARG A 280 -17.26 -10.29 -31.31
CA ARG A 280 -16.61 -11.21 -32.26
C ARG A 280 -16.32 -12.58 -31.67
N ALA A 281 -15.82 -12.62 -30.43
CA ALA A 281 -15.48 -13.90 -29.79
C ALA A 281 -16.71 -14.78 -29.52
N LEU A 282 -17.87 -14.19 -29.22
CA LEU A 282 -19.07 -14.93 -28.82
C LEU A 282 -20.14 -15.05 -29.92
N HIS A 283 -19.95 -14.42 -31.08
CA HIS A 283 -20.93 -14.39 -32.18
C HIS A 283 -21.40 -15.80 -32.60
N THR A 284 -20.46 -16.71 -32.86
CA THR A 284 -20.77 -18.09 -33.27
C THR A 284 -21.30 -18.94 -32.11
N ARG A 285 -20.78 -18.74 -30.90
CA ARG A 285 -21.14 -19.54 -29.71
C ARG A 285 -22.59 -19.33 -29.28
N MET A 286 -23.05 -18.07 -29.29
CA MET A 286 -24.43 -17.73 -28.94
C MET A 286 -25.41 -17.84 -30.13
N GLY A 287 -24.91 -18.06 -31.34
CA GLY A 287 -25.72 -18.25 -32.56
C GLY A 287 -26.08 -19.71 -32.84
N ALA A 288 -25.30 -20.67 -32.33
CA ALA A 288 -25.47 -22.10 -32.60
C ALA A 288 -26.71 -22.74 -31.94
N ASP A 289 -27.25 -22.16 -30.86
CA ASP A 289 -28.41 -22.70 -30.11
C ASP A 289 -29.78 -22.24 -30.67
N ARG A 290 -29.82 -21.53 -31.80
CA ARG A 290 -31.07 -21.13 -32.48
C ARG A 290 -31.56 -22.13 -33.55
N ARG A 291 -30.98 -23.32 -33.63
CA ARG A 291 -31.37 -24.38 -34.56
C ARG A 291 -31.90 -25.60 -33.83
#